data_AF-A0A9P5VZT4-F1
#
_entry.id   AF-A0A9P5VZT4-F1
#
_cell.length_a   1.000
_cell.length_b   1.000
_cell.length_c   1.000
_cell.angle_alpha   90.00
_cell.angle_beta   90.00
_cell.angle_gamma   90.00
#
_symmetry.space_group_name_H-M   'P 1'
#
loop_
_entity.id
_entity.type
_entity.pdbx_description
1 polymer ?
#
loop_
_entity_poly.entity_id
_entity_poly.type
_entity_poly.pdbx_seq_one_letter_code
_entity_poly.pdbx_strand_id
1 'polypeptide(L)'
;MPALNDKVFLPISIFVLNIILAVFSFILLCAVGAAFAIYSKYGGEYANSVRWTWNAGYLEMIKTTVGSSKSAKIPRSAKIALVVGLFVTVGASFLDKGIARYVNPASRPGSDSTRIVVISPQLASNTIRKKFAGWSFVVQKDGNITATMEKALSSSLAIPEARSDRSYTPVISNYTIKCAYFKLTFEAKAITEDGCAKEYNTDLTSKIFADTSDELLLAMNESFKTKTIPPSNRSVELWVELRAKNSSVDILACTYDTYQLNDNPLVRNVECAYHTINAFVMTQPFNPEIKKAAKLPGKYQSGTFMVLDHVPTTNGKNHAPISLSKLRNDTAAVSDYMARLGTNAHMNYTEGKFYGQYDMYDVQSGLEIPLWVLIVSGFILIVSLILWQLTNWIVDSSHTSSLYKIMAMRMGYHTDTPVLLRAKLEPFELEGVGLIPSEGIQGADSMNKA
;
A
#
# COMPACT_ATOMS: atom_id res chain seq x y z
N MET A 1 -8.08 5.33 22.73
CA MET A 1 -6.66 5.43 22.28
C MET A 1 -6.67 5.35 20.76
N PRO A 2 -6.32 6.42 20.04
CA PRO A 2 -6.16 6.35 18.58
C PRO A 2 -5.13 5.25 18.26
N ALA A 3 -5.47 4.39 17.30
CA ALA A 3 -4.66 3.23 16.95
C ALA A 3 -3.24 3.69 16.59
N LEU A 4 -2.24 3.22 17.34
CA LEU A 4 -0.81 3.50 17.15
C LEU A 4 -0.24 2.77 15.90
N ASN A 5 -1.01 2.78 14.80
CA ASN A 5 -0.72 2.11 13.53
C ASN A 5 -0.10 3.09 12.51
N ASP A 6 0.55 4.15 12.98
CA ASP A 6 1.28 5.06 12.11
C ASP A 6 2.50 4.33 11.55
N LYS A 7 2.44 4.04 10.26
CA LYS A 7 3.56 3.50 9.47
C LYS A 7 4.42 4.65 8.99
N VAL A 8 5.72 4.56 9.26
CA VAL A 8 6.71 5.51 8.74
C VAL A 8 7.30 4.94 7.47
N PHE A 9 7.39 5.76 6.43
CA PHE A 9 8.09 5.42 5.20
C PHE A 9 9.54 5.88 5.30
N LEU A 10 10.46 4.95 5.12
CA LEU A 10 11.89 5.22 5.06
C LEU A 10 12.40 4.93 3.65
N PRO A 11 13.02 5.89 2.95
CA PRO A 11 13.55 5.71 1.60
C PRO A 11 14.89 4.97 1.64
N ILE A 12 14.93 3.82 2.30
CA ILE A 12 16.09 2.94 2.41
C ILE A 12 15.80 1.61 1.72
N SER A 13 16.82 1.01 1.10
CA SER A 13 16.68 -0.32 0.50
C SER A 13 16.67 -1.40 1.58
N ILE A 14 16.10 -2.57 1.25
CA ILE A 14 16.15 -3.77 2.12
C ILE A 14 17.60 -4.14 2.47
N PHE A 15 18.53 -3.93 1.54
CA PHE A 15 19.96 -4.17 1.76
C PHE A 15 20.53 -3.27 2.86
N VAL A 16 20.24 -1.97 2.82
CA VAL A 16 20.68 -1.01 3.85
C VAL A 16 20.04 -1.34 5.20
N LEU A 17 18.75 -1.70 5.21
CA LEU A 17 18.08 -2.13 6.45
C LEU A 17 18.77 -3.36 7.06
N ASN A 18 19.13 -4.37 6.25
CA ASN A 18 19.84 -5.55 6.75
C ASN A 18 21.21 -5.21 7.33
N ILE A 19 21.94 -4.25 6.75
CA ILE A 19 23.20 -3.75 7.32
C ILE A 19 22.95 -3.10 8.69
N ILE A 20 21.94 -2.24 8.80
CA ILE A 20 21.58 -1.59 10.07
C ILE A 20 21.21 -2.62 11.13
N LEU A 21 20.40 -3.63 10.77
CA LEU A 21 20.03 -4.71 11.67
C LEU A 21 21.25 -5.55 12.09
N ALA A 22 22.16 -5.86 11.17
CA ALA A 22 23.39 -6.57 11.51
C ALA A 22 24.28 -5.79 12.50
N VAL A 23 24.43 -4.47 12.29
CA VAL A 23 25.16 -3.59 13.22
C VAL A 23 24.46 -3.54 14.58
N PHE A 24 23.13 -3.44 14.59
CA PHE A 24 22.33 -3.47 15.82
C PHE A 24 22.54 -4.78 16.59
N SER A 25 22.43 -5.93 15.92
CA SER A 25 22.67 -7.25 16.50
C SER A 25 24.09 -7.40 17.04
N PHE A 26 25.10 -6.85 16.34
CA PHE A 26 26.47 -6.81 16.83
C PHE A 26 26.62 -5.98 18.12
N ILE A 27 26.05 -4.77 18.16
CA ILE A 27 26.08 -3.90 19.35
C ILE A 27 25.39 -4.60 20.53
N LEU A 28 24.27 -5.27 20.29
CA LEU A 28 23.54 -6.01 21.31
C LEU A 28 24.38 -7.16 21.87
N LEU A 29 25.06 -7.92 21.01
CA LEU A 29 26.01 -8.96 21.43
C LEU A 29 27.17 -8.40 22.27
N CYS A 30 27.73 -7.25 21.86
CA CYS A 30 28.75 -6.55 22.64
C CYS A 30 28.22 -6.13 24.02
N ALA A 31 27.01 -5.57 24.09
CA ALA A 31 26.40 -5.15 25.35
C ALA A 31 26.13 -6.32 26.30
N VAL A 32 25.73 -7.48 25.77
CA VAL A 32 25.57 -8.70 26.58
C VAL A 32 26.91 -9.20 27.09
N GLY A 33 27.94 -9.25 26.23
CA GLY A 33 29.30 -9.58 26.66
C GLY A 33 29.81 -8.61 27.74
N ALA A 34 29.45 -7.34 27.60
CA ALA A 34 29.79 -6.28 28.53
C ALA A 34 29.09 -6.46 29.88
N ALA A 35 27.81 -6.82 29.89
CA ALA A 35 27.05 -7.17 31.09
C ALA A 35 27.64 -8.41 31.79
N PHE A 36 28.04 -9.43 31.02
CA PHE A 36 28.73 -10.60 31.57
C PHE A 36 30.10 -10.27 32.16
N ALA A 37 30.82 -9.30 31.59
CA ALA A 37 32.09 -8.83 32.16
C ALA A 37 31.88 -8.14 33.52
N ILE A 38 30.86 -7.28 33.63
CA ILE A 38 30.48 -6.67 34.92
C ILE A 38 30.07 -7.77 35.92
N TYR A 39 29.22 -8.72 35.48
CA TYR A 39 28.84 -9.87 36.31
C TYR A 39 30.06 -10.67 36.75
N SER A 40 31.08 -10.85 35.89
CA SER A 40 32.31 -11.56 36.25
C SER A 40 33.12 -10.87 37.35
N LYS A 41 33.05 -9.53 37.42
CA LYS A 41 33.76 -8.72 38.41
C LYS A 41 33.09 -8.75 39.79
N TYR A 42 31.75 -8.72 39.83
CA TYR A 42 30.99 -8.65 41.08
C TYR A 42 30.33 -9.97 41.49
N GLY A 43 30.31 -10.95 40.59
CA GLY A 43 29.75 -12.27 40.82
C GLY A 43 30.72 -13.16 41.59
N GLY A 44 30.18 -14.15 42.29
CA GLY A 44 31.00 -15.13 43.03
C GLY A 44 31.88 -16.01 42.14
N GLU A 45 32.47 -17.05 42.73
CA GLU A 45 33.51 -17.95 42.17
C GLU A 45 33.25 -18.55 40.76
N TYR A 46 32.02 -18.47 40.25
CA TYR A 46 31.57 -19.02 38.97
C TYR A 46 31.38 -17.96 37.87
N ALA A 47 31.59 -16.69 38.17
CA ALA A 47 31.21 -15.62 37.25
C ALA A 47 32.13 -15.54 36.01
N ASN A 48 33.40 -15.92 36.16
CA ASN A 48 34.34 -16.07 35.03
C ASN A 48 33.99 -17.26 34.12
N SER A 49 33.58 -18.39 34.71
CA SER A 49 33.22 -19.57 33.93
C SER A 49 31.93 -19.36 33.12
N VAL A 50 30.96 -18.61 33.65
CA VAL A 50 29.78 -18.14 32.87
C VAL A 50 30.20 -17.32 31.64
N ARG A 51 31.15 -16.39 31.78
CA ARG A 51 31.67 -15.60 30.65
C ARG A 51 32.38 -16.47 29.61
N TRP A 52 33.11 -17.49 30.04
CA TRP A 52 33.80 -18.42 29.13
C TRP A 52 32.81 -19.28 28.35
N THR A 53 31.79 -19.80 29.03
CA THR A 53 30.72 -20.57 28.38
C THR A 53 29.99 -19.72 27.34
N TRP A 54 29.79 -18.43 27.59
CA TRP A 54 29.24 -17.50 26.60
C TRP A 54 30.11 -17.39 25.34
N ASN A 55 31.41 -17.13 25.52
CA ASN A 55 32.36 -17.00 24.40
C ASN A 55 32.54 -18.29 23.60
N ALA A 56 32.33 -19.45 24.24
CA ALA A 56 32.36 -20.76 23.58
C ALA A 56 31.13 -21.03 22.70
N GLY A 57 30.09 -20.18 22.78
CA GLY A 57 28.90 -20.22 21.95
C GLY A 57 27.67 -20.87 22.60
N TYR A 58 26.52 -20.74 21.93
CA TYR A 58 25.22 -21.12 22.46
C TYR A 58 25.09 -22.62 22.79
N LEU A 59 25.73 -23.50 22.01
CA LEU A 59 25.71 -24.95 22.29
C LEU A 59 26.37 -25.27 23.62
N GLU A 60 27.48 -24.61 23.93
CA GLU A 60 28.19 -24.80 25.20
C GLU A 60 27.38 -24.22 26.37
N MET A 61 26.69 -23.11 26.17
CA MET A 61 25.73 -22.60 27.16
C MET A 61 24.58 -23.56 27.44
N ILE A 62 23.98 -24.15 26.41
CA ILE A 62 22.88 -25.12 26.56
C ILE A 62 23.38 -26.37 27.28
N LYS A 63 24.50 -26.94 26.82
CA LYS A 63 25.12 -28.12 27.46
C LYS A 63 25.44 -27.85 28.92
N THR A 64 26.02 -26.68 29.23
CA THR A 64 26.34 -26.30 30.60
C THR A 64 25.07 -26.13 31.43
N THR A 65 24.02 -25.51 30.89
CA THR A 65 22.75 -25.28 31.61
C THR A 65 22.00 -26.59 31.86
N VAL A 66 21.91 -27.47 30.86
CA VAL A 66 21.21 -28.77 30.94
C VAL A 66 22.00 -29.78 31.77
N GLY A 67 23.32 -29.89 31.54
CA GLY A 67 24.21 -30.77 32.30
C GLY A 67 24.33 -30.36 33.78
N SER A 68 24.26 -29.05 34.06
CA SER A 68 24.19 -28.50 35.41
C SER A 68 22.97 -28.95 36.21
N SER A 69 21.87 -29.35 35.56
CA SER A 69 20.70 -29.86 36.27
C SER A 69 21.00 -31.16 37.03
N LYS A 70 22.02 -31.91 36.62
CA LYS A 70 22.44 -33.17 37.27
C LYS A 70 23.58 -32.96 38.28
N SER A 71 24.42 -31.94 38.08
CA SER A 71 25.51 -31.58 39.00
C SER A 71 25.06 -30.50 39.98
N ALA A 72 24.71 -30.87 41.21
CA ALA A 72 24.17 -30.03 42.28
C ALA A 72 25.09 -28.87 42.79
N LYS A 73 26.19 -28.56 42.10
CA LYS A 73 27.23 -27.63 42.58
C LYS A 73 27.18 -26.21 41.98
N ILE A 74 26.32 -25.91 41.01
CA ILE A 74 26.30 -24.58 40.36
C ILE A 74 25.32 -23.64 41.08
N PRO A 75 25.75 -22.46 41.56
CA PRO A 75 24.90 -21.52 42.29
C PRO A 75 23.77 -20.97 41.40
N ARG A 76 22.63 -20.67 42.03
CA ARG A 76 21.41 -20.23 41.34
C ARG A 76 21.63 -18.94 40.53
N SER A 77 22.47 -18.02 41.00
CA SER A 77 22.82 -16.78 40.29
C SER A 77 23.51 -17.03 38.95
N ALA A 78 24.47 -17.96 38.90
CA ALA A 78 25.17 -18.33 37.66
C ALA A 78 24.24 -19.01 36.65
N LYS A 79 23.30 -19.84 37.13
CA LYS A 79 22.25 -20.44 36.28
C LYS A 79 21.35 -19.37 35.67
N ILE A 80 20.90 -18.41 36.49
CA ILE A 80 20.07 -17.29 36.00
C ILE A 80 20.83 -16.48 34.95
N ALA A 81 22.10 -16.15 35.18
CA ALA A 81 22.91 -15.39 34.23
C ALA A 81 23.07 -16.12 32.88
N LEU A 82 23.36 -17.43 32.89
CA LEU A 82 23.43 -18.25 31.66
C LEU A 82 22.09 -18.29 30.91
N VAL A 83 20.98 -18.49 31.63
CA VAL A 83 19.64 -18.52 31.05
C VAL A 83 19.26 -17.16 30.45
N VAL A 84 19.54 -16.06 31.16
CA VAL A 84 19.29 -14.70 30.66
C VAL A 84 20.12 -14.42 29.40
N GLY A 85 21.42 -14.73 29.39
CA GLY A 85 22.23 -14.57 28.18
C GLY A 85 21.67 -15.37 27.01
N LEU A 86 21.23 -16.60 27.24
CA LEU A 86 20.65 -17.45 26.21
C LEU A 86 19.36 -16.86 25.65
N PHE A 87 18.48 -16.34 26.50
CA PHE A 87 17.27 -15.64 26.06
C PHE A 87 17.61 -14.38 25.26
N VAL A 88 18.64 -13.63 25.64
CA VAL A 88 19.02 -12.41 24.90
C VAL A 88 19.64 -12.74 23.54
N THR A 89 20.51 -13.76 23.42
CA THR A 89 21.07 -14.17 22.11
C THR A 89 20.00 -14.71 21.18
N VAL A 90 19.12 -15.57 21.70
CA VAL A 90 18.01 -16.13 20.95
C VAL A 90 17.04 -15.00 20.57
N GLY A 91 16.72 -14.11 21.50
CA GLY A 91 15.90 -12.92 21.27
C GLY A 91 16.46 -12.01 20.19
N ALA A 92 17.77 -11.72 20.21
CA ALA A 92 18.44 -10.93 19.16
C ALA A 92 18.30 -11.59 17.78
N SER A 93 18.50 -12.91 17.71
CA SER A 93 18.32 -13.67 16.47
C SER A 93 16.87 -13.66 15.96
N PHE A 94 15.90 -13.60 16.88
CA PHE A 94 14.48 -13.47 16.53
C PHE A 94 14.09 -12.03 16.16
N LEU A 95 14.75 -11.01 16.71
CA LEU A 95 14.48 -9.61 16.36
C LEU A 95 14.77 -9.34 14.89
N ASP A 96 15.88 -9.84 14.36
CA ASP A 96 16.24 -9.66 12.95
C ASP A 96 15.17 -10.25 12.01
N LYS A 97 14.72 -11.48 12.31
CA LYS A 97 13.65 -12.15 11.54
C LYS A 97 12.27 -11.56 11.78
N GLY A 98 12.02 -11.10 13.00
CA GLY A 98 10.76 -10.51 13.44
C GLY A 98 10.52 -9.16 12.77
N ILE A 99 11.52 -8.28 12.79
CA ILE A 99 11.46 -6.96 12.15
C ILE A 99 11.23 -7.11 10.64
N ALA A 100 11.93 -8.05 9.99
CA ALA A 100 11.73 -8.32 8.56
C ALA A 100 10.28 -8.69 8.19
N ARG A 101 9.51 -9.29 9.11
CA ARG A 101 8.09 -9.61 8.89
C ARG A 101 7.15 -8.40 8.97
N TYR A 102 7.54 -7.37 9.71
CA TYR A 102 6.75 -6.14 9.85
C TYR A 102 7.12 -5.07 8.81
N VAL A 103 8.25 -5.24 8.14
CA VAL A 103 8.73 -4.37 7.08
C VAL A 103 8.03 -4.75 5.79
N ASN A 104 7.25 -3.82 5.23
CA ASN A 104 6.64 -4.01 3.92
C ASN A 104 7.37 -3.13 2.89
N PRO A 105 7.79 -3.69 1.74
CA PRO A 105 8.24 -2.86 0.63
C PRO A 105 7.07 -1.99 0.20
N ALA A 106 7.34 -0.69 0.08
CA ALA A 106 6.34 0.29 -0.31
C ALA A 106 6.95 1.26 -1.31
N SER A 107 6.07 1.86 -2.09
CA SER A 107 6.40 2.87 -3.08
C SER A 107 5.57 4.10 -2.80
N ARG A 108 6.20 5.26 -2.64
CA ARG A 108 5.51 6.53 -2.44
C ARG A 108 5.92 7.54 -3.53
N PRO A 109 5.02 8.45 -3.92
CA PRO A 109 5.41 9.58 -4.75
C PRO A 109 6.49 10.39 -4.01
N GLY A 110 7.56 10.78 -4.70
CA GLY A 110 8.55 11.72 -4.16
C GLY A 110 7.92 13.08 -3.81
N SER A 111 8.68 13.92 -3.10
CA SER A 111 8.24 15.29 -2.75
C SER A 111 8.17 16.21 -3.96
N ASP A 112 9.00 15.94 -4.97
CA ASP A 112 9.21 16.85 -6.08
C ASP A 112 8.32 16.41 -7.26
N SER A 113 7.39 17.28 -7.63
CA SER A 113 6.53 17.10 -8.80
C SER A 113 7.09 17.86 -9.99
N THR A 114 7.18 17.22 -11.15
CA THR A 114 7.40 17.91 -12.42
C THR A 114 6.09 17.92 -13.21
N ARG A 115 5.65 19.10 -13.67
CA ARG A 115 4.47 19.20 -14.52
C ARG A 115 4.81 18.87 -15.97
N ILE A 116 4.01 17.99 -16.57
CA ILE A 116 4.14 17.62 -17.96
C ILE A 116 2.79 17.63 -18.65
N VAL A 117 2.78 17.91 -19.95
CA VAL A 117 1.61 17.68 -20.80
C VAL A 117 1.78 16.35 -21.52
N VAL A 118 0.85 15.44 -21.27
CA VAL A 118 0.78 14.14 -21.93
C VAL A 118 -0.22 14.20 -23.07
N ILE A 119 0.17 13.68 -24.22
CA ILE A 119 -0.70 13.48 -25.37
C ILE A 119 -0.92 11.98 -25.52
N SER A 120 -2.12 11.52 -25.25
CA SER A 120 -2.48 10.10 -25.38
C SER A 120 -3.31 9.89 -26.65
N PRO A 121 -2.93 8.94 -27.53
CA PRO A 121 -3.77 8.51 -28.64
C PRO A 121 -4.91 7.69 -28.06
N GLN A 122 -6.14 8.00 -28.47
CA GLN A 122 -7.32 7.42 -27.86
C GLN A 122 -8.25 6.77 -28.89
N LEU A 123 -8.02 6.84 -30.20
CA LEU A 123 -9.05 6.40 -31.17
C LEU A 123 -9.04 4.87 -31.44
N ALA A 124 -10.15 4.18 -31.13
CA ALA A 124 -10.51 2.91 -31.79
C ALA A 124 -11.23 3.23 -33.10
N SER A 125 -10.55 3.07 -34.23
CA SER A 125 -10.93 3.64 -35.53
C SER A 125 -12.10 2.97 -36.29
N ASN A 126 -12.82 2.00 -35.73
CA ASN A 126 -13.68 1.11 -36.55
C ASN A 126 -15.20 1.16 -36.30
N THR A 127 -15.74 2.17 -35.62
CA THR A 127 -17.20 2.29 -35.44
C THR A 127 -17.71 3.71 -35.67
N ILE A 128 -18.98 3.83 -36.12
CA ILE A 128 -19.72 5.09 -36.29
C ILE A 128 -19.66 5.95 -34.99
N ARG A 129 -19.52 5.29 -33.83
CA ARG A 129 -19.09 5.91 -32.58
C ARG A 129 -17.59 5.78 -32.40
N LYS A 130 -16.84 6.88 -32.42
CA LYS A 130 -15.42 6.88 -32.04
C LYS A 130 -15.33 6.56 -30.53
N LYS A 131 -15.01 5.31 -30.19
CA LYS A 131 -14.77 4.89 -28.80
C LYS A 131 -13.31 5.09 -28.45
N PHE A 132 -13.05 5.47 -27.20
CA PHE A 132 -11.68 5.60 -26.73
C PHE A 132 -11.08 4.21 -26.44
N ALA A 133 -10.08 3.81 -27.22
CA ALA A 133 -9.39 2.53 -27.08
C ALA A 133 -8.64 2.50 -25.73
N GLY A 134 -8.89 1.48 -24.91
CA GLY A 134 -8.17 1.29 -23.64
C GLY A 134 -8.73 2.02 -22.43
N TRP A 135 -9.86 2.74 -22.56
CA TRP A 135 -10.53 3.43 -21.44
C TRP A 135 -11.78 2.71 -20.93
N SER A 136 -11.78 1.38 -20.99
CA SER A 136 -12.79 0.54 -20.35
C SER A 136 -12.31 0.13 -18.97
N PHE A 137 -13.00 0.57 -17.92
CA PHE A 137 -12.63 0.25 -16.54
C PHE A 137 -13.76 -0.52 -15.87
N VAL A 138 -13.39 -1.59 -15.17
CA VAL A 138 -14.35 -2.36 -14.38
C VAL A 138 -14.51 -1.68 -13.03
N VAL A 139 -15.76 -1.34 -12.72
CA VAL A 139 -16.13 -0.70 -11.46
C VAL A 139 -16.85 -1.75 -10.63
N GLN A 140 -16.34 -1.99 -9.42
CA GLN A 140 -17.00 -2.92 -8.51
C GLN A 140 -18.35 -2.37 -8.07
N LYS A 141 -19.27 -3.26 -7.65
CA LYS A 141 -20.64 -2.90 -7.26
C LYS A 141 -20.69 -1.79 -6.21
N ASP A 142 -19.71 -1.70 -5.31
CA ASP A 142 -19.63 -0.68 -4.27
C ASP A 142 -18.37 0.20 -4.42
N GLY A 143 -17.75 0.16 -5.60
CA GLY A 143 -16.55 0.94 -5.92
C GLY A 143 -16.86 2.42 -6.13
N ASN A 144 -15.90 3.27 -5.77
CA ASN A 144 -15.97 4.71 -6.07
C ASN A 144 -15.57 4.95 -7.54
N ILE A 145 -16.54 5.31 -8.38
CA ILE A 145 -16.34 5.56 -9.81
C ILE A 145 -15.32 6.68 -10.08
N THR A 146 -15.29 7.72 -9.24
CA THR A 146 -14.35 8.83 -9.38
C THR A 146 -12.92 8.35 -9.14
N ALA A 147 -12.69 7.53 -8.12
CA ALA A 147 -11.38 6.92 -7.88
C ALA A 147 -10.98 5.97 -9.01
N THR A 148 -11.94 5.25 -9.61
CA THR A 148 -11.67 4.45 -10.82
C THR A 148 -11.28 5.32 -12.00
N MET A 149 -11.95 6.45 -12.20
CA MET A 149 -11.63 7.40 -13.27
C MET A 149 -10.27 8.10 -13.05
N GLU A 150 -9.96 8.48 -11.82
CA GLU A 150 -8.64 9.01 -11.47
C GLU A 150 -7.55 7.99 -11.75
N LYS A 151 -7.75 6.75 -11.28
CA LYS A 151 -6.83 5.63 -11.54
C LYS A 151 -6.66 5.39 -13.03
N ALA A 152 -7.74 5.42 -13.79
CA ALA A 152 -7.75 5.30 -15.23
C ALA A 152 -6.85 6.35 -15.91
N LEU A 153 -7.02 7.62 -15.56
CA LEU A 153 -6.22 8.72 -16.12
C LEU A 153 -4.76 8.66 -15.70
N SER A 154 -4.48 8.22 -14.46
CA SER A 154 -3.13 8.08 -13.90
C SER A 154 -2.38 6.84 -14.39
N SER A 155 -3.06 5.94 -15.10
CA SER A 155 -2.50 4.65 -15.50
C SER A 155 -1.38 4.86 -16.52
N SER A 156 -0.21 4.27 -16.26
CA SER A 156 0.90 4.23 -17.22
C SER A 156 0.52 3.53 -18.52
N LEU A 157 -0.51 2.68 -18.53
CA LEU A 157 -1.03 2.06 -19.74
C LEU A 157 -1.75 3.05 -20.66
N ALA A 158 -2.32 4.13 -20.09
CA ALA A 158 -3.03 5.17 -20.84
C ALA A 158 -2.11 6.31 -21.30
N ILE A 159 -0.90 6.39 -20.74
CA ILE A 159 0.06 7.47 -20.98
C ILE A 159 1.18 6.94 -21.90
N PRO A 160 1.32 7.43 -23.14
CA PRO A 160 2.42 7.05 -24.01
C PRO A 160 3.76 7.37 -23.35
N GLU A 161 4.73 6.48 -23.53
CA GLU A 161 6.09 6.62 -22.99
C GLU A 161 6.13 6.74 -21.46
N ALA A 162 5.06 6.33 -20.76
CA ALA A 162 5.06 6.30 -19.31
C ALA A 162 6.17 5.40 -18.79
N ARG A 163 7.07 5.98 -17.99
CA ARG A 163 8.04 5.19 -17.23
C ARG A 163 7.38 4.53 -16.02
N SER A 164 7.77 3.29 -15.74
CA SER A 164 7.25 2.49 -14.62
C SER A 164 7.72 2.97 -13.25
N ASP A 165 8.79 3.77 -13.18
CA ASP A 165 9.34 4.36 -11.97
C ASP A 165 8.74 5.73 -11.63
N ARG A 166 7.64 6.10 -12.29
CA ARG A 166 6.97 7.40 -12.13
C ARG A 166 5.49 7.24 -11.90
N SER A 167 4.94 8.09 -11.05
CA SER A 167 3.51 8.24 -10.83
C SER A 167 3.01 9.50 -11.54
N TYR A 168 1.86 9.41 -12.20
CA TYR A 168 1.27 10.50 -12.96
C TYR A 168 -0.08 10.83 -12.34
N THR A 169 -0.22 12.01 -11.76
CA THR A 169 -1.49 12.47 -11.18
C THR A 169 -2.08 13.58 -12.04
N PRO A 170 -3.30 13.44 -12.58
CA PRO A 170 -3.94 14.50 -13.36
C PRO A 170 -4.05 15.80 -12.53
N VAL A 171 -3.66 16.93 -13.12
CA VAL A 171 -3.73 18.22 -12.43
C VAL A 171 -5.18 18.72 -12.44
N ILE A 172 -5.79 18.75 -11.27
CA ILE A 172 -7.13 19.30 -11.08
C ILE A 172 -7.07 20.83 -11.00
N SER A 173 -7.97 21.51 -11.69
CA SER A 173 -8.08 22.97 -11.67
C SER A 173 -8.88 23.45 -10.44
N ASN A 174 -8.41 24.50 -9.78
CA ASN A 174 -9.05 25.07 -8.58
C ASN A 174 -10.25 26.00 -8.88
N TYR A 175 -10.94 25.82 -10.00
CA TYR A 175 -12.05 26.72 -10.32
C TYR A 175 -13.33 26.31 -9.60
N THR A 176 -14.11 27.30 -9.19
CA THR A 176 -15.46 27.09 -8.69
C THR A 176 -16.41 26.94 -9.86
N ILE A 177 -17.14 25.82 -9.92
CA ILE A 177 -18.26 25.64 -10.85
C ILE A 177 -19.32 26.67 -10.48
N LYS A 178 -19.41 27.78 -11.23
CA LYS A 178 -20.51 28.75 -11.10
C LYS A 178 -21.71 28.20 -11.85
N CYS A 179 -22.88 28.23 -11.22
CA CYS A 179 -24.11 27.60 -11.71
C CYS A 179 -24.41 27.84 -13.20
N ALA A 180 -24.95 26.80 -13.83
CA ALA A 180 -25.21 26.68 -15.26
C ALA A 180 -26.44 27.49 -15.69
N TYR A 181 -26.25 28.49 -16.55
CA TYR A 181 -27.33 28.94 -17.43
C TYR A 181 -27.39 27.98 -18.61
N PHE A 182 -28.49 27.25 -18.76
CA PHE A 182 -28.69 26.33 -19.88
C PHE A 182 -29.88 26.78 -20.73
N LYS A 183 -29.64 26.99 -22.03
CA LYS A 183 -30.69 27.08 -23.04
C LYS A 183 -30.52 25.87 -23.95
N LEU A 184 -31.38 24.88 -23.74
CA LEU A 184 -31.38 23.62 -24.49
C LEU A 184 -32.28 23.77 -25.71
N THR A 185 -31.73 23.55 -26.91
CA THR A 185 -32.48 23.42 -28.15
C THR A 185 -32.28 21.99 -28.63
N PHE A 186 -33.36 21.20 -28.73
CA PHE A 186 -33.29 19.80 -29.16
C PHE A 186 -33.73 19.66 -30.62
N GLU A 187 -32.96 18.88 -31.38
CA GLU A 187 -33.32 18.38 -32.71
C GLU A 187 -33.06 16.86 -32.70
N ALA A 188 -34.13 16.06 -32.70
CA ALA A 188 -34.03 14.60 -32.61
C ALA A 188 -34.10 13.97 -34.02
N LYS A 189 -33.15 13.11 -34.36
CA LYS A 189 -33.16 12.31 -35.59
C LYS A 189 -32.93 10.85 -35.22
N ALA A 190 -33.95 10.01 -35.41
CA ALA A 190 -33.87 8.58 -35.13
C ALA A 190 -32.99 7.88 -36.18
N ILE A 191 -32.06 7.02 -35.74
CA ILE A 191 -31.29 6.12 -36.59
C ILE A 191 -31.54 4.71 -36.05
N THR A 192 -32.14 3.86 -36.87
CA THR A 192 -32.37 2.44 -36.58
C THR A 192 -31.28 1.61 -37.25
N GLU A 193 -30.52 0.83 -36.49
CA GLU A 193 -29.72 -0.30 -37.00
C GLU A 193 -30.12 -1.57 -36.23
N ASP A 194 -30.23 -2.66 -36.99
CA ASP A 194 -30.94 -3.91 -36.68
C ASP A 194 -30.48 -4.65 -35.40
N GLY A 195 -31.46 -5.18 -34.65
CA GLY A 195 -31.24 -6.16 -33.59
C GLY A 195 -32.56 -6.75 -33.05
N CYS A 196 -32.78 -8.05 -33.22
CA CYS A 196 -34.00 -8.76 -32.80
C CYS A 196 -34.20 -8.74 -31.27
N ALA A 197 -35.36 -8.27 -30.79
CA ALA A 197 -35.80 -8.40 -29.40
C ALA A 197 -37.05 -9.29 -29.28
N LYS A 198 -37.06 -10.17 -28.27
CA LYS A 198 -38.20 -11.04 -27.93
C LYS A 198 -39.20 -10.30 -27.03
N GLU A 199 -40.47 -10.67 -27.19
CA GLU A 199 -41.66 -10.21 -26.49
C GLU A 199 -41.48 -10.15 -24.95
N TYR A 200 -41.69 -8.97 -24.35
CA TYR A 200 -41.71 -8.82 -22.89
C TYR A 200 -43.02 -8.15 -22.43
N ASN A 201 -43.79 -8.92 -21.67
CA ASN A 201 -45.04 -8.53 -21.05
C ASN A 201 -44.78 -7.63 -19.82
N THR A 202 -45.30 -6.39 -19.85
CA THR A 202 -45.66 -5.41 -18.78
C THR A 202 -44.79 -5.19 -17.52
N ASP A 203 -43.73 -5.96 -17.31
CA ASP A 203 -42.79 -5.89 -16.17
C ASP A 203 -41.36 -5.60 -16.66
N LEU A 204 -41.25 -4.83 -17.75
CA LEU A 204 -39.99 -4.55 -18.46
C LEU A 204 -39.07 -3.66 -17.61
N THR A 205 -39.65 -2.68 -16.92
CA THR A 205 -38.93 -1.71 -16.09
C THR A 205 -38.30 -2.35 -14.85
N SER A 206 -38.98 -3.30 -14.21
CA SER A 206 -38.47 -3.99 -13.01
C SER A 206 -37.39 -5.04 -13.32
N LYS A 207 -37.36 -5.57 -14.55
CA LYS A 207 -36.35 -6.52 -15.02
C LYS A 207 -35.04 -5.83 -15.43
N ILE A 208 -35.13 -4.60 -15.94
CA ILE A 208 -33.97 -3.82 -16.40
C ILE A 208 -33.42 -2.95 -15.27
N PHE A 209 -34.30 -2.26 -14.54
CA PHE A 209 -33.94 -1.32 -13.49
C PHE A 209 -34.34 -1.85 -12.11
N ALA A 210 -33.40 -1.82 -11.18
CA ALA A 210 -33.67 -2.18 -9.78
C ALA A 210 -34.54 -1.13 -9.07
N ASP A 211 -34.53 0.11 -9.56
CA ASP A 211 -35.17 1.27 -8.93
C ASP A 211 -36.57 1.48 -9.51
N THR A 212 -37.56 0.77 -8.98
CA THR A 212 -38.97 0.91 -9.41
C THR A 212 -39.62 2.24 -8.98
N SER A 213 -38.94 3.02 -8.15
CA SER A 213 -39.41 4.30 -7.60
C SER A 213 -38.83 5.55 -8.26
N ASP A 214 -38.02 5.41 -9.33
CA ASP A 214 -37.53 6.60 -10.05
C ASP A 214 -38.70 7.33 -10.73
N GLU A 215 -38.87 8.61 -10.42
CA GLU A 215 -39.98 9.44 -10.91
C GLU A 215 -40.06 9.50 -12.44
N LEU A 216 -38.93 9.41 -13.13
CA LEU A 216 -38.84 9.50 -14.59
C LEU A 216 -39.27 8.18 -15.23
N LEU A 217 -38.93 7.05 -14.60
CA LEU A 217 -39.45 5.73 -14.97
C LEU A 217 -40.94 5.59 -14.67
N LEU A 218 -41.40 6.13 -13.53
CA LEU A 218 -42.82 6.14 -13.16
C LEU A 218 -43.64 6.97 -14.17
N ALA A 219 -43.17 8.17 -14.50
CA ALA A 219 -43.80 9.03 -15.52
C ALA A 219 -43.86 8.32 -16.89
N MET A 220 -42.74 7.73 -17.34
CA MET A 220 -42.71 6.98 -18.60
C MET A 220 -43.67 5.77 -18.58
N ASN A 221 -43.77 5.07 -17.45
CA ASN A 221 -44.69 3.94 -17.31
C ASN A 221 -46.17 4.38 -17.35
N GLU A 222 -46.50 5.52 -16.72
CA GLU A 222 -47.83 6.12 -16.81
C GLU A 222 -48.16 6.58 -18.24
N SER A 223 -47.18 7.19 -18.91
CA SER A 223 -47.22 7.54 -20.34
C SER A 223 -47.56 6.30 -21.19
N PHE A 224 -46.90 5.15 -20.96
CA PHE A 224 -47.22 3.91 -21.67
C PHE A 224 -48.62 3.35 -21.36
N LYS A 225 -49.10 3.48 -20.13
CA LYS A 225 -50.42 2.95 -19.72
C LYS A 225 -51.59 3.75 -20.27
N THR A 226 -51.43 5.06 -20.42
CA THR A 226 -52.53 5.98 -20.78
C THR A 226 -52.82 6.01 -22.27
N LYS A 227 -51.92 5.49 -23.12
CA LYS A 227 -52.07 5.61 -24.57
C LYS A 227 -52.68 4.38 -25.21
N THR A 228 -53.78 4.60 -25.92
CA THR A 228 -54.33 3.67 -26.89
C THR A 228 -53.49 3.71 -28.15
N ILE A 229 -52.73 2.64 -28.40
CA ILE A 229 -51.96 2.49 -29.64
C ILE A 229 -52.95 2.34 -30.80
N PRO A 230 -52.90 3.21 -31.82
CA PRO A 230 -53.77 3.08 -32.99
C PRO A 230 -53.49 1.74 -33.70
N PRO A 231 -54.52 1.06 -34.22
CA PRO A 231 -54.36 -0.19 -34.95
C PRO A 231 -53.73 0.08 -36.32
N SER A 232 -52.42 0.26 -36.37
CA SER A 232 -51.65 0.28 -37.62
C SER A 232 -50.77 -0.96 -37.71
N ASN A 233 -50.54 -1.46 -38.93
CA ASN A 233 -49.70 -2.63 -39.18
C ASN A 233 -48.22 -2.41 -38.80
N ARG A 234 -47.81 -1.13 -38.68
CA ARG A 234 -46.54 -0.73 -38.07
C ARG A 234 -46.63 0.68 -37.50
N SER A 235 -46.17 0.87 -36.27
CA SER A 235 -45.98 2.19 -35.68
C SER A 235 -44.69 2.20 -34.89
N VAL A 236 -43.83 3.18 -35.17
CA VAL A 236 -42.65 3.48 -34.37
C VAL A 236 -42.91 4.82 -33.72
N GLU A 237 -43.04 4.82 -32.40
CA GLU A 237 -43.24 6.04 -31.61
C GLU A 237 -42.03 6.28 -30.72
N LEU A 238 -41.53 7.51 -30.71
CA LEU A 238 -40.49 7.95 -29.77
C LEU A 238 -41.15 8.70 -28.61
N TRP A 239 -40.89 8.21 -27.40
CA TRP A 239 -41.36 8.78 -26.15
C TRP A 239 -40.18 9.36 -25.42
N VAL A 240 -40.29 10.59 -24.94
CA VAL A 240 -39.19 11.27 -24.25
C VAL A 240 -39.73 11.90 -22.98
N GLU A 241 -39.22 11.45 -21.85
CA GLU A 241 -39.44 12.08 -20.56
C GLU A 241 -38.17 12.85 -20.18
N LEU A 242 -38.36 14.06 -19.66
CA LEU A 242 -37.29 15.01 -19.37
C LEU A 242 -37.42 15.51 -17.93
N ARG A 243 -36.29 15.57 -17.24
CA ARG A 243 -36.20 16.19 -15.91
C ARG A 243 -34.98 17.06 -15.82
N ALA A 244 -35.20 18.35 -15.63
CA ALA A 244 -34.13 19.27 -15.28
C ALA A 244 -33.97 19.33 -13.74
N LYS A 245 -32.74 19.22 -13.25
CA LYS A 245 -32.37 19.42 -11.85
C LYS A 245 -31.06 20.17 -11.77
N ASN A 246 -31.07 21.40 -11.25
CA ASN A 246 -29.87 22.23 -11.15
C ASN A 246 -29.14 22.37 -12.51
N SER A 247 -27.91 21.88 -12.61
CA SER A 247 -27.06 21.88 -13.82
C SER A 247 -27.08 20.56 -14.59
N SER A 248 -27.99 19.64 -14.24
CA SER A 248 -28.16 18.35 -14.91
C SER A 248 -29.54 18.25 -15.57
N VAL A 249 -29.59 17.65 -16.75
CA VAL A 249 -30.82 17.26 -17.44
C VAL A 249 -30.80 15.76 -17.64
N ASP A 250 -31.77 15.09 -17.04
CA ASP A 250 -32.01 13.68 -17.19
C ASP A 250 -33.07 13.46 -18.29
N ILE A 251 -32.78 12.53 -19.19
CA ILE A 251 -33.59 12.23 -20.37
C ILE A 251 -33.79 10.73 -20.43
N LEU A 252 -35.03 10.28 -20.45
CA LEU A 252 -35.38 8.90 -20.78
C LEU A 252 -36.12 8.93 -22.11
N ALA A 253 -35.47 8.39 -23.15
CA ALA A 253 -36.06 8.26 -24.46
C ALA A 253 -36.35 6.78 -24.71
N CYS A 254 -37.59 6.42 -25.02
CA CYS A 254 -37.96 5.06 -25.38
C CYS A 254 -38.58 5.04 -26.78
N THR A 255 -38.07 4.20 -27.65
CA THR A 255 -38.73 3.85 -28.90
C THR A 255 -39.66 2.67 -28.64
N TYR A 256 -40.87 2.77 -29.15
CA TYR A 256 -41.89 1.74 -29.09
C TYR A 256 -42.22 1.35 -30.54
N ASP A 257 -41.77 0.16 -30.96
CA ASP A 257 -42.06 -0.39 -32.29
C ASP A 257 -43.10 -1.51 -32.15
N THR A 258 -44.21 -1.35 -32.86
CA THR A 258 -45.20 -2.43 -33.04
C THR A 258 -45.17 -2.89 -34.47
N TYR A 259 -45.02 -4.19 -34.68
CA TYR A 259 -45.17 -4.79 -36.00
C TYR A 259 -45.89 -6.13 -35.91
N GLN A 260 -46.69 -6.44 -36.93
CA GLN A 260 -47.39 -7.72 -37.04
C GLN A 260 -46.68 -8.59 -38.07
N LEU A 261 -46.14 -9.74 -37.66
CA LEU A 261 -45.52 -10.73 -38.57
C LEU A 261 -46.49 -11.87 -38.84
N ASN A 262 -47.01 -11.96 -40.07
CA ASN A 262 -47.68 -13.15 -40.62
C ASN A 262 -48.67 -13.83 -39.66
N ASP A 263 -49.84 -13.22 -39.45
CA ASP A 263 -50.94 -13.71 -38.58
C ASP A 263 -50.58 -13.97 -37.10
N ASN A 264 -49.35 -13.69 -36.67
CA ASN A 264 -48.98 -13.76 -35.26
C ASN A 264 -49.51 -12.55 -34.47
N PRO A 265 -49.63 -12.68 -33.14
CA PRO A 265 -49.92 -11.55 -32.27
C PRO A 265 -48.95 -10.38 -32.51
N LEU A 266 -49.48 -9.17 -32.32
CA LEU A 266 -48.75 -7.91 -32.47
C LEU A 266 -47.49 -7.92 -31.60
N VAL A 267 -46.31 -7.99 -32.22
CA VAL A 267 -45.04 -7.96 -31.51
C VAL A 267 -44.77 -6.52 -31.09
N ARG A 268 -44.44 -6.32 -29.81
CA ARG A 268 -44.12 -5.02 -29.22
C ARG A 268 -42.66 -5.03 -28.80
N ASN A 269 -41.85 -4.19 -29.44
CA ASN A 269 -40.48 -3.95 -29.03
C ASN A 269 -40.39 -2.57 -28.36
N VAL A 270 -39.74 -2.52 -27.21
CA VAL A 270 -39.47 -1.26 -26.50
C VAL A 270 -37.98 -1.17 -26.23
N GLU A 271 -37.35 -0.16 -26.80
CA GLU A 271 -35.93 0.13 -26.57
C GLU A 271 -35.82 1.48 -25.88
N CYS A 272 -35.24 1.48 -24.68
CA CYS A 272 -35.07 2.70 -23.90
C CYS A 272 -33.60 3.08 -23.80
N ALA A 273 -33.31 4.34 -24.06
CA ALA A 273 -32.03 4.98 -23.81
C ALA A 273 -32.21 6.01 -22.69
N TYR A 274 -31.37 5.89 -21.67
CA TYR A 274 -31.30 6.86 -20.59
C TYR A 274 -30.04 7.70 -20.75
N HIS A 275 -30.21 9.03 -20.78
CA HIS A 275 -29.13 9.98 -20.91
C HIS A 275 -29.17 10.99 -19.76
N THR A 276 -28.05 11.17 -19.07
CA THR A 276 -27.85 12.30 -18.16
C THR A 276 -26.88 13.27 -18.81
N ILE A 277 -27.32 14.51 -19.02
CA ILE A 277 -26.51 15.61 -19.54
C ILE A 277 -26.15 16.51 -18.36
N ASN A 278 -24.86 16.60 -18.05
CA ASN A 278 -24.35 17.52 -17.04
C ASN A 278 -23.63 18.68 -17.72
N ALA A 279 -23.96 19.90 -17.30
CA ALA A 279 -23.42 21.13 -17.85
C ALA A 279 -22.56 21.88 -16.84
N PHE A 280 -21.34 22.23 -17.23
CA PHE A 280 -20.41 22.98 -16.39
C PHE A 280 -19.89 24.19 -17.17
N VAL A 281 -19.95 25.36 -16.53
CA VAL A 281 -19.38 26.60 -17.10
C VAL A 281 -18.05 26.88 -16.43
N MET A 282 -16.99 26.94 -17.23
CA MET A 282 -15.64 27.27 -16.78
C MET A 282 -15.31 28.71 -17.17
N THR A 283 -14.85 29.51 -16.22
CA THR A 283 -14.48 30.92 -16.47
C THR A 283 -12.97 31.17 -16.45
N GLN A 284 -12.15 30.15 -16.24
CA GLN A 284 -10.70 30.29 -16.20
C GLN A 284 -10.09 30.31 -17.62
N PRO A 285 -9.00 31.07 -17.83
CA PRO A 285 -8.28 31.05 -19.09
C PRO A 285 -7.68 29.66 -19.33
N PHE A 286 -7.72 29.23 -20.59
CA PHE A 286 -7.20 27.93 -20.98
C PHE A 286 -5.71 27.78 -20.68
N ASN A 287 -5.27 26.61 -20.22
CA ASN A 287 -3.89 26.36 -19.85
C ASN A 287 -2.99 26.54 -21.10
N PRO A 288 -1.97 27.42 -21.05
CA PRO A 288 -1.16 27.74 -22.22
C PRO A 288 -0.36 26.54 -22.74
N GLU A 289 0.03 25.60 -21.86
CA GLU A 289 0.78 24.40 -22.27
C GLU A 289 -0.11 23.45 -23.06
N ILE A 290 -1.33 23.19 -22.57
CA ILE A 290 -2.33 22.39 -23.30
C ILE A 290 -2.70 23.10 -24.61
N LYS A 291 -2.91 24.42 -24.57
CA LYS A 291 -3.22 25.22 -25.77
C LYS A 291 -2.14 25.07 -26.84
N LYS A 292 -0.87 25.16 -26.45
CA LYS A 292 0.29 25.02 -27.33
C LYS A 292 0.39 23.59 -27.88
N ALA A 293 0.24 22.57 -27.02
CA ALA A 293 0.31 21.16 -27.41
C ALA A 293 -0.81 20.76 -28.38
N ALA A 294 -2.04 21.22 -28.13
CA ALA A 294 -3.21 20.96 -28.97
C ALA A 294 -3.35 21.94 -30.15
N LYS A 295 -2.43 22.91 -30.31
CA LYS A 295 -2.44 23.93 -31.37
C LYS A 295 -3.78 24.68 -31.48
N LEU A 296 -4.39 25.00 -30.34
CA LEU A 296 -5.71 25.62 -30.30
C LEU A 296 -5.62 27.11 -30.69
N PRO A 297 -6.61 27.64 -31.43
CA PRO A 297 -6.63 29.03 -31.86
C PRO A 297 -6.70 30.01 -30.67
N GLY A 298 -6.35 31.27 -30.94
CA GLY A 298 -6.25 32.34 -29.92
C GLY A 298 -7.52 32.52 -29.08
N LYS A 299 -8.69 32.60 -29.72
CA LYS A 299 -10.01 32.57 -29.09
C LYS A 299 -10.60 31.18 -29.29
N TYR A 300 -10.49 30.32 -28.27
CA TYR A 300 -11.06 28.98 -28.30
C TYR A 300 -12.22 28.92 -27.31
N GLN A 301 -13.44 28.87 -27.84
CA GLN A 301 -14.62 28.44 -27.09
C GLN A 301 -14.84 26.99 -27.50
N SER A 302 -14.69 26.06 -26.56
CA SER A 302 -14.96 24.65 -26.80
C SER A 302 -15.97 24.14 -25.81
N GLY A 303 -17.03 23.55 -26.35
CA GLY A 303 -17.75 22.49 -25.68
C GLY A 303 -17.04 21.18 -25.95
N THR A 304 -16.75 20.43 -24.89
CA THR A 304 -16.24 19.06 -25.00
C THR A 304 -17.37 18.13 -24.58
N PHE A 305 -17.70 17.12 -25.40
CA PHE A 305 -18.81 16.20 -25.13
C PHE A 305 -18.28 14.80 -24.82
N MET A 306 -18.29 14.41 -23.55
CA MET A 306 -17.92 13.05 -23.15
C MET A 306 -19.15 12.14 -23.13
N VAL A 307 -19.03 10.94 -23.69
CA VAL A 307 -20.06 9.89 -23.59
C VAL A 307 -19.53 8.80 -22.67
N LEU A 308 -20.31 8.43 -21.66
CA LEU A 308 -20.02 7.37 -20.70
C LEU A 308 -20.97 6.21 -20.94
N ASP A 309 -20.45 5.10 -21.46
CA ASP A 309 -21.21 3.88 -21.68
C ASP A 309 -21.11 3.00 -20.42
N HIS A 310 -22.25 2.77 -19.74
CA HIS A 310 -22.32 1.83 -18.63
C HIS A 310 -22.78 0.47 -19.14
N VAL A 311 -21.95 -0.55 -18.97
CA VAL A 311 -22.26 -1.92 -19.41
C VAL A 311 -22.40 -2.83 -18.19
N PRO A 312 -23.58 -3.43 -17.93
CA PRO A 312 -23.74 -4.37 -16.83
C PRO A 312 -22.88 -5.61 -17.04
N THR A 313 -22.25 -6.11 -15.98
CA THR A 313 -21.60 -7.41 -15.99
C THR A 313 -22.65 -8.52 -16.12
N THR A 314 -22.44 -9.43 -17.05
CA THR A 314 -23.29 -10.62 -17.27
C THR A 314 -22.76 -11.81 -16.47
N ASN A 315 -23.55 -12.32 -15.52
CA ASN A 315 -23.28 -13.61 -14.89
C ASN A 315 -24.05 -14.70 -15.65
N GLY A 316 -23.56 -15.08 -16.83
CA GLY A 316 -24.23 -16.04 -17.71
C GLY A 316 -25.37 -15.41 -18.52
N LYS A 317 -26.57 -16.03 -18.50
CA LYS A 317 -27.75 -15.57 -19.28
C LYS A 317 -28.54 -14.44 -18.62
N ASN A 318 -28.29 -14.14 -17.36
CA ASN A 318 -29.04 -13.14 -16.60
C ASN A 318 -28.21 -11.87 -16.44
N HIS A 319 -28.78 -10.74 -16.86
CA HIS A 319 -28.25 -9.42 -16.54
C HIS A 319 -28.64 -9.07 -15.11
N ALA A 320 -27.69 -8.64 -14.30
CA ALA A 320 -28.03 -8.05 -13.01
C ALA A 320 -28.74 -6.70 -13.27
N PRO A 321 -29.92 -6.46 -12.63
CA PRO A 321 -30.62 -5.19 -12.81
C PRO A 321 -29.74 -4.05 -12.31
N ILE A 322 -29.68 -2.96 -13.06
CA ILE A 322 -28.87 -1.80 -12.71
C ILE A 322 -29.76 -0.77 -12.02
N SER A 323 -29.25 -0.18 -10.93
CA SER A 323 -29.91 0.97 -10.30
C SER A 323 -29.71 2.22 -11.17
N LEU A 324 -30.81 2.82 -11.62
CA LEU A 324 -30.79 4.02 -12.44
C LEU A 324 -30.26 5.22 -11.65
N SER A 325 -30.64 5.32 -10.37
CA SER A 325 -30.13 6.35 -9.46
C SER A 325 -28.62 6.23 -9.28
N LYS A 326 -28.09 5.00 -9.19
CA LYS A 326 -26.66 4.77 -9.16
C LYS A 326 -25.98 5.22 -10.46
N LEU A 327 -26.51 4.83 -11.63
CA LEU A 327 -25.96 5.26 -12.92
C LEU A 327 -25.89 6.79 -13.06
N ARG A 328 -26.95 7.48 -12.63
CA ARG A 328 -27.00 8.96 -12.61
C ARG A 328 -25.93 9.55 -11.71
N ASN A 329 -25.84 9.05 -10.47
CA ASN A 329 -24.86 9.51 -9.50
C ASN A 329 -23.43 9.25 -9.99
N ASP A 330 -23.17 8.07 -10.56
CA ASP A 330 -21.87 7.71 -11.07
C ASP A 330 -21.48 8.57 -12.29
N THR A 331 -22.42 8.78 -13.22
CA THR A 331 -22.24 9.66 -14.38
C THR A 331 -21.98 11.09 -13.95
N ALA A 332 -22.73 11.61 -12.96
CA ALA A 332 -22.55 12.93 -12.42
C ALA A 332 -21.19 13.07 -11.72
N ALA A 333 -20.77 12.08 -10.94
CA ALA A 333 -19.48 12.09 -10.24
C ALA A 333 -18.28 12.06 -11.20
N VAL A 334 -18.36 11.27 -12.28
CA VAL A 334 -17.33 11.28 -13.34
C VAL A 334 -17.34 12.59 -14.12
N SER A 335 -18.53 13.11 -14.44
CA SER A 335 -18.66 14.38 -15.15
C SER A 335 -18.08 15.53 -14.32
N ASP A 336 -18.36 15.57 -13.02
CA ASP A 336 -17.79 16.55 -12.09
C ASP A 336 -16.26 16.41 -12.02
N TYR A 337 -15.73 15.20 -11.89
CA TYR A 337 -14.29 14.97 -11.88
C TYR A 337 -13.61 15.44 -13.18
N MET A 338 -14.17 15.08 -14.34
CA MET A 338 -13.67 15.52 -15.65
C MET A 338 -13.79 17.03 -15.82
N ALA A 339 -14.88 17.63 -15.34
CA ALA A 339 -15.02 19.07 -15.31
C ALA A 339 -13.90 19.69 -14.47
N ARG A 340 -13.62 19.17 -13.27
CA ARG A 340 -12.57 19.71 -12.39
C ARG A 340 -11.17 19.64 -12.98
N LEU A 341 -10.86 18.72 -13.90
CA LEU A 341 -9.60 18.80 -14.69
C LEU A 341 -9.50 20.16 -15.41
N GLY A 342 -10.63 20.66 -15.88
CA GLY A 342 -10.79 22.02 -16.32
C GLY A 342 -9.96 22.35 -17.55
N THR A 343 -9.19 23.42 -17.45
CA THR A 343 -8.33 23.88 -18.53
C THR A 343 -7.05 23.05 -18.68
N ASN A 344 -6.79 22.13 -17.76
CA ASN A 344 -5.63 21.22 -17.78
C ASN A 344 -5.89 19.96 -18.60
N ALA A 345 -7.10 19.78 -19.13
CA ALA A 345 -7.45 18.66 -20.00
C ALA A 345 -8.14 19.16 -21.26
N HIS A 346 -7.87 18.50 -22.38
CA HIS A 346 -8.51 18.78 -23.66
C HIS A 346 -8.69 17.50 -24.46
N MET A 347 -9.89 17.33 -25.03
CA MET A 347 -10.21 16.18 -25.87
C MET A 347 -10.39 16.65 -27.31
N ASN A 348 -9.51 16.20 -28.20
CA ASN A 348 -9.61 16.44 -29.64
C ASN A 348 -10.22 15.20 -30.32
N TYR A 349 -11.53 15.21 -30.55
CA TYR A 349 -12.26 14.10 -31.20
C TYR A 349 -11.93 13.94 -32.69
N THR A 350 -11.47 15.00 -33.34
CA THR A 350 -11.08 14.97 -34.74
C THR A 350 -9.83 14.10 -34.90
N GLU A 351 -8.80 14.38 -34.09
CA GLU A 351 -7.55 13.62 -34.06
C GLU A 351 -7.60 12.37 -33.17
N GLY A 352 -8.63 12.23 -32.34
CA GLY A 352 -8.73 11.16 -31.34
C GLY A 352 -7.62 11.20 -30.31
N LYS A 353 -7.27 12.39 -29.83
CA LYS A 353 -6.21 12.58 -28.84
C LYS A 353 -6.76 13.23 -27.58
N PHE A 354 -6.28 12.76 -26.44
CA PHE A 354 -6.49 13.40 -25.15
C PHE A 354 -5.20 14.07 -24.71
N TYR A 355 -5.29 15.37 -24.41
CA TYR A 355 -4.20 16.19 -23.89
C TYR A 355 -4.51 16.43 -22.42
N GLY A 356 -3.68 15.93 -21.52
CA GLY A 356 -3.83 16.15 -20.09
C GLY A 356 -2.54 16.68 -19.48
N GLN A 357 -2.66 17.60 -18.53
CA GLN A 357 -1.54 17.99 -17.69
C GLN A 357 -1.48 17.06 -16.47
N TYR A 358 -0.28 16.59 -16.16
CA TYR A 358 -0.01 15.68 -15.08
C TYR A 358 1.10 16.22 -14.20
N ASP A 359 0.94 16.08 -12.89
CA ASP A 359 2.04 16.14 -11.95
C ASP A 359 2.72 14.77 -11.97
N MET A 360 3.99 14.76 -12.38
CA MET A 360 4.83 13.58 -12.46
C MET A 360 5.71 13.52 -11.22
N TYR A 361 5.61 12.43 -10.48
CA TYR A 361 6.43 12.18 -9.29
C TYR A 361 7.35 10.99 -9.55
N ASP A 362 8.64 11.15 -9.27
CA ASP A 362 9.54 10.01 -9.24
C ASP A 362 9.16 9.12 -8.04
N VAL A 363 8.90 7.84 -8.30
CA VAL A 363 8.46 6.90 -7.27
C VAL A 363 9.67 6.51 -6.43
N GLN A 364 9.66 6.92 -5.17
CA GLN A 364 10.68 6.48 -4.23
C GLN A 364 10.32 5.09 -3.72
N SER A 365 11.23 4.15 -3.92
CA SER A 365 11.16 2.83 -3.31
C SER A 365 11.69 2.91 -1.89
N GLY A 366 10.96 2.33 -0.94
CA GLY A 366 11.35 2.34 0.46
C GLY A 366 10.64 1.27 1.25
N LEU A 367 10.70 1.42 2.57
CA LEU A 367 10.17 0.47 3.52
C LEU A 367 9.16 1.17 4.43
N GLU A 368 7.97 0.60 4.54
CA GLU A 368 7.02 0.98 5.56
C GLU A 368 7.28 0.17 6.82
N ILE A 369 7.69 0.86 7.87
CA ILE A 369 8.00 0.27 9.17
C ILE A 369 7.03 0.87 10.20
N PRO A 370 6.36 0.05 11.03
CA PRO A 370 5.55 0.56 12.13
C PRO A 370 6.40 1.40 13.08
N LEU A 371 5.91 2.60 13.46
CA LEU A 371 6.67 3.53 14.30
C LEU A 371 7.13 2.90 15.63
N TRP A 372 6.30 2.07 16.25
CA TRP A 372 6.64 1.40 17.51
C TRP A 372 7.86 0.48 17.39
N VAL A 373 8.07 -0.16 16.23
CA VAL A 373 9.25 -1.00 15.99
C VAL A 373 10.52 -0.16 16.02
N LEU A 374 10.48 1.02 15.39
CA LEU A 374 11.61 1.96 15.37
C LEU A 374 11.91 2.52 16.77
N ILE A 375 10.88 2.83 17.56
CA ILE A 375 11.05 3.33 18.94
C ILE A 375 11.65 2.26 19.84
N VAL A 376 11.11 1.03 19.79
CA VAL A 376 11.61 -0.09 20.62
C VAL A 376 13.03 -0.46 20.23
N SER A 377 13.35 -0.55 18.94
CA SER A 377 14.71 -0.86 18.50
C SER A 377 15.70 0.27 18.88
N GLY A 378 15.30 1.54 18.69
CA GLY A 378 16.09 2.68 19.13
C GLY A 378 16.38 2.67 20.63
N PHE A 379 15.37 2.38 21.45
CA PHE A 379 15.53 2.27 22.90
C PHE A 379 16.50 1.14 23.30
N ILE A 380 16.36 -0.05 22.70
CA ILE A 380 17.27 -1.19 22.95
C ILE A 380 18.71 -0.83 22.56
N LEU A 381 18.92 -0.13 21.43
CA LEU A 381 20.24 0.29 20.98
C LEU A 381 20.88 1.25 21.99
N ILE A 382 20.14 2.26 22.46
CA ILE A 382 20.63 3.23 23.45
C ILE A 382 21.03 2.53 24.74
N VAL A 383 20.17 1.67 25.29
CA VAL A 383 20.47 0.89 26.50
C VAL A 383 21.71 0.02 26.31
N SER A 384 21.83 -0.63 25.14
CA SER A 384 22.98 -1.47 24.81
C SER A 384 24.29 -0.68 24.76
N LEU A 385 24.28 0.51 24.16
CA LEU A 385 25.44 1.40 24.11
C LEU A 385 25.84 1.91 25.50
N ILE A 386 24.87 2.27 26.35
CA ILE A 386 25.12 2.68 27.74
C ILE A 386 25.78 1.54 28.53
N LEU A 387 25.25 0.32 28.42
CA LEU A 387 25.82 -0.85 29.08
C LEU A 387 27.25 -1.13 28.60
N TRP A 388 27.50 -1.04 27.29
CA TRP A 388 28.84 -1.23 26.75
C TRP A 388 29.84 -0.20 27.28
N GLN A 389 29.47 1.08 27.31
CA GLN A 389 30.33 2.14 27.84
C GLN A 389 30.58 1.99 29.35
N LEU A 390 29.55 1.66 30.12
CA LEU A 390 29.68 1.38 31.55
C LEU A 390 30.67 0.24 31.81
N THR A 391 30.63 -0.82 31.01
CA THR A 391 31.60 -1.90 31.15
C THR A 391 33.02 -1.46 30.82
N ASN A 392 33.24 -0.68 29.76
CA ASN A 392 34.57 -0.17 29.44
C ASN A 392 35.14 0.70 30.57
N TRP A 393 34.28 1.42 31.29
CA TRP A 393 34.69 2.23 32.45
C TRP A 393 34.96 1.37 33.70
N ILE A 394 34.14 0.35 33.95
CA ILE A 394 34.22 -0.48 35.17
C ILE A 394 35.31 -1.56 35.06
N VAL A 395 35.47 -2.17 33.87
CA VAL A 395 36.37 -3.31 33.65
C VAL A 395 37.70 -2.77 33.18
N ASP A 396 38.59 -2.56 34.15
CA ASP A 396 39.92 -1.99 33.96
C ASP A 396 40.72 -2.76 32.88
N SER A 397 41.42 -2.03 32.00
CA SER A 397 42.10 -2.60 30.82
C SER A 397 43.22 -3.58 31.18
N SER A 398 43.63 -3.61 32.45
CA SER A 398 44.65 -4.50 33.01
C SER A 398 44.17 -5.96 33.14
N HIS A 399 42.87 -6.23 33.20
CA HIS A 399 42.32 -7.58 33.40
C HIS A 399 42.02 -8.37 32.12
N THR A 400 42.21 -7.79 30.93
CA THR A 400 41.75 -8.39 29.67
C THR A 400 42.84 -9.02 28.80
N SER A 401 44.14 -8.74 29.01
CA SER A 401 45.15 -9.04 27.97
C SER A 401 46.13 -10.21 28.20
N SER A 402 46.43 -10.67 29.42
CA SER A 402 47.56 -11.63 29.61
C SER A 402 47.21 -12.99 30.21
N LEU A 403 46.31 -13.06 31.20
CA LEU A 403 46.06 -14.32 31.94
C LEU A 403 45.24 -15.35 31.13
N TYR A 404 44.35 -14.86 30.27
CA TYR A 404 43.38 -15.64 29.50
C TYR A 404 44.03 -16.60 28.49
N LYS A 405 45.02 -16.11 27.75
CA LYS A 405 45.75 -16.91 26.76
C LYS A 405 46.54 -18.05 27.42
N ILE A 406 47.09 -17.79 28.60
CA ILE A 406 47.95 -18.72 29.35
C ILE A 406 47.09 -19.85 29.95
N MET A 407 45.90 -19.54 30.46
CA MET A 407 44.98 -20.53 31.02
C MET A 407 44.39 -21.49 29.98
N ALA A 408 43.92 -20.95 28.85
CA ALA A 408 43.33 -21.76 27.79
C ALA A 408 44.34 -22.75 27.21
N MET A 409 45.61 -22.34 27.08
CA MET A 409 46.70 -23.23 26.65
C MET A 409 46.99 -24.34 27.65
N ARG A 410 46.88 -24.10 28.97
CA ARG A 410 47.14 -25.14 29.98
C ARG A 410 45.97 -26.12 30.19
N MET A 411 44.72 -25.69 29.97
CA MET A 411 43.54 -26.52 30.23
C MET A 411 43.07 -27.39 29.07
N GLY A 412 43.48 -27.10 27.83
CA GLY A 412 43.12 -27.90 26.64
C GLY A 412 43.57 -29.37 26.67
N TYR A 413 44.28 -29.81 27.73
CA TYR A 413 44.89 -31.13 27.80
C TYR A 413 44.12 -32.15 28.68
N HIS A 414 43.12 -31.78 29.49
CA HIS A 414 42.68 -32.67 30.61
C HIS A 414 41.18 -32.96 30.78
N THR A 415 40.23 -32.48 29.96
CA THR A 415 38.81 -32.82 30.14
C THR A 415 37.99 -32.84 28.84
N ASP A 416 37.36 -33.98 28.52
CA ASP A 416 36.46 -34.17 27.35
C ASP A 416 35.03 -33.61 27.56
N THR A 417 34.73 -33.03 28.73
CA THR A 417 33.42 -32.43 29.01
C THR A 417 33.56 -31.01 29.56
N PRO A 418 32.72 -30.06 29.10
CA PRO A 418 32.73 -28.68 29.58
C PRO A 418 32.20 -28.63 31.02
N VAL A 419 33.08 -28.32 31.97
CA VAL A 419 32.74 -28.14 33.39
C VAL A 419 32.97 -26.68 33.78
N LEU A 420 32.03 -26.06 34.50
CA LEU A 420 32.24 -24.73 35.08
C LEU A 420 33.26 -24.85 36.20
N LEU A 421 34.46 -24.32 35.96
CA LEU A 421 35.54 -24.35 36.94
C LEU A 421 35.36 -23.24 37.99
N ARG A 422 35.66 -23.55 39.24
CA ARG A 422 35.80 -22.56 40.32
C ARG A 422 37.12 -21.82 40.16
N ALA A 423 37.05 -20.51 40.07
CA ALA A 423 38.23 -19.65 40.11
C ALA A 423 38.12 -18.69 41.31
N LYS A 424 39.09 -18.75 42.22
CA LYS A 424 39.24 -17.79 43.31
C LYS A 424 40.34 -16.81 42.91
N LEU A 425 40.09 -15.50 43.01
CA LEU A 425 41.08 -14.49 42.59
C LEU A 425 42.19 -14.27 43.61
N GLU A 426 41.93 -14.45 44.90
CA GLU A 426 42.89 -14.18 45.99
C GLU A 426 42.83 -15.28 47.09
N PRO A 427 43.88 -16.13 47.21
CA PRO A 427 44.94 -16.35 46.23
C PRO A 427 44.37 -16.91 44.92
N PHE A 428 45.11 -16.74 43.83
CA PHE A 428 44.65 -17.14 42.51
C PHE A 428 44.67 -18.67 42.35
N GLU A 429 43.52 -19.32 42.55
CA GLU A 429 43.33 -20.77 42.55
C GLU A 429 42.25 -21.20 41.54
N LEU A 430 42.51 -22.30 40.83
CA LEU A 430 41.55 -22.92 39.91
C LEU A 430 41.26 -24.35 40.37
N GLU A 431 40.01 -24.65 40.73
CA GLU A 431 39.62 -25.93 41.38
C GLU A 431 40.49 -26.28 42.60
N GLY A 432 40.94 -25.26 43.35
CA GLY A 432 41.81 -25.43 44.52
C GLY A 432 43.30 -25.67 44.19
N VAL A 433 43.68 -25.61 42.91
CA VAL A 433 45.10 -25.65 42.49
C VAL A 433 45.61 -24.21 42.33
N GLY A 434 46.58 -23.82 43.15
CA GLY A 434 47.28 -22.55 43.03
C GLY A 434 48.09 -22.50 41.74
N LEU A 435 47.84 -21.50 40.89
CA LEU A 435 48.48 -21.39 39.58
C LEU A 435 49.74 -20.52 39.58
N ILE A 436 49.92 -19.72 40.63
CA ILE A 436 51.16 -19.01 40.91
C ILE A 436 51.99 -19.93 41.81
N PRO A 437 53.15 -20.44 41.36
CA PRO A 437 54.03 -21.19 42.25
C PRO A 437 54.38 -20.28 43.42
N SER A 438 54.08 -20.72 44.64
CA SER A 438 54.48 -20.06 45.88
C SER A 438 55.99 -20.26 46.10
N GLU A 439 56.82 -19.86 45.14
CA GLU A 439 58.27 -19.89 45.30
C GLU A 439 58.71 -18.64 46.07
N GLY A 440 59.00 -18.83 47.36
CA GLY A 440 60.13 -18.14 48.00
C GLY A 440 59.88 -16.81 48.73
N ILE A 441 59.05 -16.78 49.79
CA ILE A 441 59.27 -15.86 50.93
C ILE A 441 59.90 -16.62 52.12
N GLN A 442 60.78 -17.60 51.83
CA GLN A 442 61.54 -18.32 52.87
C GLN A 442 63.06 -18.12 52.78
N GLY A 443 63.55 -17.16 51.98
CA GLY A 443 64.99 -16.93 51.78
C GLY A 443 65.61 -15.72 52.48
N ALA A 444 64.87 -14.88 53.21
CA ALA A 444 65.38 -13.59 53.69
C ALA A 444 65.98 -13.60 55.12
N ASP A 445 65.99 -14.73 55.83
CA ASP A 445 66.44 -14.78 57.24
C ASP A 445 67.83 -15.41 57.46
N SER A 446 68.57 -15.80 56.42
CA SER A 446 69.90 -16.43 56.58
C SER A 446 71.11 -15.57 56.18
N MET A 447 70.93 -14.25 55.98
CA MET A 447 72.05 -13.31 55.78
C MET A 447 72.15 -12.33 56.95
N ASN A 448 72.30 -12.86 58.17
CA ASN A 448 72.78 -12.12 59.34
C ASN A 448 73.25 -13.08 60.43
N LYS A 449 74.36 -13.81 60.18
CA LYS A 449 75.29 -14.35 61.18
C LYS A 449 76.38 -15.19 60.49
N ALA A 450 77.56 -14.60 60.39
CA ALA A 450 78.92 -15.16 60.40
C ALA A 450 79.81 -14.35 59.45
#